data_AF-A0A924ANQ1-F1
#
_entry.id   AF-A0A924ANQ1-F1
#
_cell.length_a   1.000
_cell.length_b   1.000
_cell.length_c   1.000
_cell.angle_alpha   90.00
_cell.angle_beta   90.00
_cell.angle_gamma   90.00
#
_symmetry.space_group_name_H-M   'P 1'
#
loop_
_entity.id
_entity.type
_entity.pdbx_description
1 polymer ?
#
loop_
_entity_poly.entity_id
_entity_poly.type
_entity_poly.pdbx_seq_one_letter_code
_entity_poly.pdbx_strand_id
1 'polypeptide(L)'
;FIATLGLAQLNPVNEQIRQRIGARFGAHLAYDYTYLYPGVQKVVQAAGRVIRTLSDQGVVYLMDDRFASPKVQRLLPRWWQVRLIQQAPALQPVQALPGARDVGLQA
;
A
#
# COMPACT_ATOMS: atom_id res chain seq x y z
N PHE A 1 -7.77 7.17 -0.74
CA PHE A 1 -6.36 7.11 -0.30
C PHE A 1 -5.52 6.54 -1.43
N ILE A 2 -4.29 7.01 -1.65
CA ILE A 2 -3.40 6.51 -2.71
C ILE A 2 -2.21 5.82 -2.05
N ALA A 3 -1.85 4.62 -2.52
CA ALA A 3 -0.68 3.89 -2.08
C ALA A 3 0.12 3.35 -3.27
N THR A 4 1.43 3.35 -3.14
CA THR A 4 2.38 2.71 -4.07
C THR A 4 3.30 1.78 -3.28
N LEU A 5 3.88 0.77 -3.92
CA LEU A 5 4.91 -0.06 -3.28
C LEU A 5 6.22 0.71 -3.08
N GLY A 6 6.40 1.83 -3.79
CA GLY A 6 7.64 2.60 -3.75
C GLY A 6 8.81 1.85 -4.38
N LEU A 7 9.84 2.59 -4.78
CA LEU A 7 11.07 1.96 -5.26
C LEU A 7 11.81 1.30 -4.10
N ALA A 8 12.47 0.17 -4.38
CA ALA A 8 13.37 -0.44 -3.42
C ALA A 8 14.44 0.58 -3.03
N GLN A 9 14.51 0.93 -1.75
CA GLN A 9 15.53 1.86 -1.26
C GLN A 9 16.87 1.15 -1.25
N LEU A 10 17.72 1.47 -2.23
CA LEU A 10 19.07 0.95 -2.31
C LEU A 10 19.96 1.76 -1.37
N ASN A 11 20.27 1.16 -0.22
CA ASN A 11 21.19 1.72 0.76
C ASN A 11 22.06 0.58 1.33
N PRO A 12 23.20 0.90 1.98
CA PRO A 12 24.12 -0.11 2.47
C PRO A 12 23.49 -1.11 3.46
N VAL A 13 22.55 -0.63 4.29
CA VAL A 13 21.87 -1.47 5.28
C VAL A 13 20.97 -2.50 4.59
N ASN A 14 20.12 -2.06 3.67
CA ASN A 14 19.23 -2.96 2.93
C ASN A 14 20.03 -3.94 2.06
N GLU A 15 21.14 -3.50 1.46
CA GLU A 15 21.99 -4.39 0.69
C GLU A 15 22.65 -5.47 1.57
N GLN A 16 23.11 -5.12 2.78
CA GLN A 16 23.59 -6.11 3.75
C GLN A 16 22.49 -7.08 4.18
N ILE A 17 21.26 -6.60 4.40
CA ILE A 17 20.12 -7.46 4.71
C ILE A 17 19.87 -8.44 3.55
N ARG A 18 19.84 -7.94 2.31
CA ARG A 18 19.64 -8.73 1.09
C ARG A 18 20.71 -9.83 0.97
N GLN A 19 21.98 -9.48 1.16
CA GLN A 19 23.08 -10.43 1.10
C GLN A 19 22.97 -11.52 2.19
N ARG A 20 22.66 -11.13 3.43
CA ARG A 20 22.50 -12.09 4.54
C ARG A 20 21.32 -13.03 4.33
N ILE A 21 20.19 -12.52 3.86
CA ILE A 21 19.05 -13.38 3.52
C ILE A 21 19.42 -14.30 2.36
N GLY A 22 20.09 -13.78 1.32
CA GLY A 22 20.55 -14.58 0.18
C GLY A 22 21.46 -15.73 0.58
N ALA A 23 22.42 -15.47 1.49
CA ALA A 23 23.33 -16.48 2.00
C ALA A 23 22.63 -17.55 2.87
N ARG A 24 21.59 -17.16 3.63
CA ARG A 24 20.92 -18.06 4.58
C ARG A 24 19.74 -18.84 4.01
N PHE A 25 18.99 -18.23 3.09
CA PHE A 25 17.73 -18.76 2.56
C PHE A 25 17.70 -18.88 1.03
N GLY A 26 18.77 -18.47 0.35
CA GLY A 26 18.90 -18.51 -1.10
C GLY A 26 18.61 -17.16 -1.77
N ALA A 27 19.37 -16.88 -2.84
CA ALA A 27 19.31 -15.61 -3.56
C ALA A 27 17.92 -15.25 -4.11
N HIS A 28 17.11 -16.26 -4.45
CA HIS A 28 15.76 -16.09 -4.97
C HIS A 28 14.78 -15.48 -3.96
N LEU A 29 15.01 -15.63 -2.65
CA LEU A 29 14.19 -15.04 -1.58
C LEU A 29 14.70 -13.68 -1.09
N ALA A 30 15.96 -13.35 -1.39
CA ALA A 30 16.62 -12.17 -0.86
C ALA A 30 15.87 -10.87 -1.18
N TYR A 31 15.42 -10.71 -2.42
CA TYR A 31 14.67 -9.51 -2.83
C TYR A 31 13.34 -9.39 -2.06
N ASP A 32 12.62 -10.51 -1.92
CA ASP A 32 11.27 -10.48 -1.35
C ASP A 32 11.28 -10.08 0.12
N TYR A 33 12.18 -10.69 0.88
CA TYR A 33 12.31 -10.41 2.31
C TYR A 33 12.86 -9.02 2.59
N THR A 34 13.75 -8.50 1.74
CA THR A 34 14.36 -7.19 1.95
C THR A 34 13.48 -6.04 1.48
N TYR A 35 12.76 -6.20 0.36
CA TYR A 35 12.05 -5.08 -0.28
C TYR A 35 10.56 -5.31 -0.46
N LEU A 36 10.15 -6.47 -0.99
CA LEU A 36 8.75 -6.69 -1.35
C LEU A 36 7.83 -6.78 -0.13
N TYR A 37 8.12 -7.69 0.80
CA TYR A 37 7.26 -7.92 1.97
C TYR A 37 7.18 -6.67 2.86
N PRO A 38 8.29 -5.98 3.18
CA PRO A 38 8.21 -4.72 3.90
C PRO A 38 7.41 -3.64 3.13
N GLY A 39 7.54 -3.57 1.80
CA GLY A 39 6.78 -2.64 0.96
C GLY A 39 5.27 -2.90 1.02
N VAL A 40 4.84 -4.15 0.84
CA VAL A 40 3.43 -4.53 0.93
C VAL A 40 2.88 -4.27 2.33
N GLN A 41 3.65 -4.58 3.39
CA GLN A 41 3.24 -4.32 4.75
C GLN A 41 2.95 -2.84 5.00
N LYS A 42 3.81 -1.94 4.49
CA LYS A 42 3.57 -0.48 4.58
C LYS A 42 2.29 -0.06 3.85
N VAL A 43 2.00 -0.65 2.69
CA VAL A 43 0.76 -0.39 1.93
C VAL A 43 -0.47 -0.80 2.74
N VAL A 44 -0.45 -2.00 3.34
CA VAL A 44 -1.56 -2.50 4.16
C VAL A 44 -1.76 -1.64 5.41
N GLN A 45 -0.68 -1.26 6.08
CA GLN A 45 -0.74 -0.34 7.23
C GLN A 45 -1.33 1.03 6.85
N ALA A 46 -0.91 1.56 5.70
CA ALA A 46 -1.41 2.83 5.18
C ALA A 46 -2.91 2.76 4.85
N ALA A 47 -3.35 1.66 4.22
CA ALA A 47 -4.77 1.39 3.97
C ALA A 47 -5.60 1.26 5.27
N GLY A 48 -5.02 0.70 6.34
CA GLY A 48 -5.65 0.65 7.66
C GLY A 48 -5.95 2.02 8.27
N ARG A 49 -5.38 3.13 7.75
CA ARG A 49 -5.75 4.48 8.19
C ARG A 49 -7.06 5.00 7.59
N VAL A 50 -7.54 4.35 6.52
CA VAL A 50 -8.76 4.69 5.77
C VAL A 50 -10.00 4.11 6.43
N ILE A 51 -9.88 2.90 6.97
CA ILE A 51 -10.98 2.16 7.63
C ILE A 51 -10.56 1.94 9.09
N ARG A 52 -11.12 2.72 10.01
CA ARG A 52 -10.80 2.70 11.45
C ARG A 52 -11.94 2.12 12.29
N THR A 53 -13.15 2.08 11.75
CA THR A 53 -14.35 1.51 12.39
C THR A 53 -15.05 0.51 11.45
N LEU A 54 -15.95 -0.31 11.99
CA LEU A 54 -16.72 -1.29 11.21
C LEU A 54 -17.70 -0.63 10.22
N SER A 55 -18.09 0.62 10.46
CA SER A 55 -18.97 1.38 9.58
C SER A 55 -18.23 2.20 8.51
N ASP A 56 -16.89 2.27 8.59
CA ASP A 56 -16.12 3.09 7.66
C ASP A 56 -16.14 2.46 6.26
N GLN A 57 -16.48 3.28 5.27
CA GLN A 57 -16.39 2.95 3.86
C GLN A 57 -15.26 3.78 3.24
N GLY A 58 -14.40 3.17 2.44
CA GLY A 58 -13.29 3.89 1.84
C GLY A 58 -12.67 3.17 0.65
N VAL A 59 -12.05 3.96 -0.22
CA VAL A 59 -11.36 3.48 -1.43
C VAL A 59 -9.86 3.69 -1.30
N VAL A 60 -9.10 2.64 -1.57
CA VAL A 60 -7.63 2.67 -1.70
C VAL A 60 -7.27 2.47 -3.16
N TYR A 61 -6.61 3.47 -3.74
CA TYR A 61 -6.04 3.42 -5.08
C TYR A 61 -4.61 2.91 -4.98
N LEU A 62 -4.34 1.77 -5.61
CA LEU A 62 -3.02 1.16 -5.68
C LEU A 62 -2.36 1.59 -7.00
N MET A 63 -1.39 2.50 -6.93
CA MET A 63 -0.72 3.09 -8.10
C MET A 63 0.68 2.50 -8.28
N ASP A 64 0.72 1.28 -8.82
CA ASP A 64 1.94 0.60 -9.26
C ASP A 64 1.58 -0.67 -10.05
N ASP A 65 2.21 -0.90 -11.21
CA ASP A 65 1.94 -2.10 -12.03
C ASP A 65 2.24 -3.40 -11.28
N ARG A 66 3.13 -3.37 -10.29
CA ARG A 66 3.45 -4.55 -9.47
C ARG A 66 2.22 -5.08 -8.73
N PHE A 67 1.22 -4.25 -8.41
CA PHE A 67 -0.03 -4.72 -7.80
C PHE A 67 -0.89 -5.58 -8.75
N ALA A 68 -0.67 -5.51 -10.06
CA ALA A 68 -1.29 -6.42 -11.03
C ALA A 68 -0.62 -7.81 -11.02
N SER A 69 0.57 -7.96 -10.45
CA SER A 69 1.25 -9.26 -10.44
C SER A 69 0.58 -10.24 -9.47
N PRO A 70 0.42 -11.53 -9.85
CA PRO A 70 -0.15 -12.54 -8.96
C PRO A 70 0.64 -12.71 -7.66
N LYS A 71 1.95 -12.46 -7.71
CA LYS A 71 2.83 -12.53 -6.54
C LYS A 71 2.44 -11.50 -5.49
N VAL A 72 2.24 -10.24 -5.88
CA VAL A 72 1.86 -9.17 -4.96
C VAL A 72 0.42 -9.33 -4.50
N GLN A 73 -0.52 -9.71 -5.39
CA GLN A 73 -1.92 -9.91 -5.00
C GLN A 73 -2.09 -10.98 -3.90
N ARG A 74 -1.29 -12.04 -3.94
CA ARG A 74 -1.30 -13.08 -2.87
C ARG A 74 -0.84 -12.57 -1.51
N LEU A 75 -0.13 -11.44 -1.46
CA LEU A 75 0.34 -10.81 -0.23
C LEU A 75 -0.66 -9.77 0.32
N LEU A 76 -1.64 -9.36 -0.48
CA LEU A 76 -2.69 -8.43 -0.04
C LEU A 76 -3.74 -9.17 0.80
N PRO A 77 -4.49 -8.46 1.67
CA PRO A 77 -5.57 -9.07 2.43
C PRO A 77 -6.61 -9.69 1.50
N ARG A 78 -6.96 -10.96 1.74
CA ARG A 78 -7.86 -11.75 0.85
C ARG A 78 -9.25 -11.15 0.68
N TRP A 79 -9.70 -10.35 1.64
CA TRP A 79 -10.98 -9.66 1.61
C TRP A 79 -10.95 -8.39 0.73
N TRP A 80 -9.79 -7.98 0.21
CA TRP A 80 -9.69 -6.89 -0.75
C TRP A 80 -10.13 -7.35 -2.13
N GLN A 81 -11.11 -6.67 -2.71
CA GLN A 81 -11.49 -6.84 -4.11
C GLN A 81 -10.63 -5.92 -4.99
N VAL A 82 -9.42 -6.36 -5.32
CA VAL A 82 -8.52 -5.60 -6.19
C VAL A 82 -9.02 -5.70 -7.63
N ARG A 83 -9.32 -4.55 -8.26
CA ARG A 83 -9.77 -4.47 -9.65
C ARG A 83 -8.87 -3.52 -10.41
N LEU A 84 -8.51 -3.89 -11.64
CA LEU A 84 -7.81 -2.99 -12.55
C LEU A 84 -8.78 -1.89 -12.98
N ILE A 85 -8.40 -0.64 -12.76
CA ILE A 85 -9.17 0.53 -13.22
C ILE A 85 -8.51 1.03 -14.50
N GLN A 86 -9.11 0.74 -15.64
CA GLN A 86 -8.64 1.24 -16.95
C GLN A 86 -9.12 2.66 -17.24
N GLN A 87 -10.21 3.09 -16.59
CA GLN A 87 -10.78 4.43 -16.69
C GLN A 87 -11.06 4.93 -15.28
N ALA A 88 -10.47 6.07 -14.91
CA ALA A 88 -10.71 6.65 -13.60
C ALA A 88 -12.22 6.93 -13.43
N PRO A 89 -12.88 6.40 -12.38
CA PRO A 89 -14.27 6.74 -12.13
C PRO A 89 -14.36 8.26 -11.93
N ALA A 90 -15.49 8.86 -12.35
CA ALA A 90 -15.76 10.26 -12.04
C ALA A 90 -15.64 10.44 -10.53
N LEU A 91 -14.59 11.17 -10.09
CA LEU A 91 -14.38 11.45 -8.68
C LEU A 91 -15.54 12.35 -8.24
N GLN A 92 -16.54 11.78 -7.59
CA GLN A 92 -17.55 12.58 -6.94
C GLN A 92 -16.86 13.33 -5.80
N PRO A 93 -17.03 14.67 -5.69
CA PRO A 93 -16.55 15.38 -4.53
C PRO A 93 -17.12 14.71 -3.28
N VAL A 94 -16.26 14.46 -2.28
CA VAL A 94 -16.71 14.01 -0.96
C VAL A 94 -17.73 15.04 -0.48
N GLN A 95 -19.00 14.64 -0.45
CA GLN A 95 -20.02 15.45 0.20
C GLN A 95 -19.59 15.61 1.65
N ALA A 96 -19.49 16.86 2.11
CA ALA A 96 -19.15 17.17 3.49
C ALA A 96 -20.07 16.34 4.40
N LEU A 97 -19.47 15.45 5.20
CA LEU A 97 -20.21 14.66 6.18
C LEU A 97 -20.96 15.65 7.08
N PRO A 98 -22.28 15.47 7.30
CA PRO A 98 -23.02 16.33 8.21
C PRO A 98 -22.41 16.20 9.61
N GLY A 99 -21.69 17.24 10.06
CA GLY A 99 -20.98 17.27 11.34
C GLY A 99 -19.48 17.56 11.27
N ALA A 100 -18.88 17.76 10.09
CA ALA A 100 -17.54 18.32 10.00
C ALA A 100 -17.55 19.77 10.55
N ARG A 101 -17.13 19.94 11.80
CA ARG A 101 -16.87 21.27 12.37
C ARG A 101 -15.69 21.87 11.62
N ASP A 102 -15.94 22.89 10.81
CA ASP A 102 -14.93 23.83 10.37
C ASP A 102 -14.29 24.45 11.61
N VAL A 103 -13.13 23.94 12.02
CA VAL A 103 -12.25 24.67 12.91
C VAL A 103 -11.57 25.70 12.03
N GLY A 104 -12.24 26.83 11.83
CA GLY A 104 -11.67 27.99 11.17
C GLY A 104 -10.42 28.44 11.93
N LEU A 105 -9.26 28.29 11.31
CA LEU A 105 -8.09 29.11 11.63
C LEU A 105 -8.37 30.49 11.04
N GLN A 106 -8.79 31.43 11.88
CA GLN A 106 -8.66 32.85 11.56
C GLN A 106 -7.17 33.20 11.56
N ALA A 107 -6.70 33.77 10.46
CA ALA A 107 -5.49 34.56 10.40
C ALA A 107 -5.87 36.04 10.58
#